data_AF-A0A7X8V7R2-F1
#
_entry.id   AF-A0A7X8V7R2-F1
#
_cell.length_a   1.000
_cell.length_b   1.000
_cell.length_c   1.000
_cell.angle_alpha   90.00
_cell.angle_beta   90.00
_cell.angle_gamma   90.00
#
_symmetry.space_group_name_H-M   'P 1'
#
loop_
_entity.id
_entity.type
_entity.pdbx_description
1 polymer ?
#
loop_
_entity_poly.entity_id
_entity_poly.type
_entity_poly.pdbx_seq_one_letter_code
_entity_poly.pdbx_strand_id
1 'polypeptide(L)'
;MSKVILITGRIGSGKSEVCSYLSSKGYPVYDSDSRAKALYDSVPGLKERVENAIGLPFAQIGQIFSDPAKRSALEDVVYPELLSDFFAWKKSQNSPLLFVESAIALEKPQFAGTYDSVWLVKAPLATRLKRNPKTAERDPLQAPIDESLADIIIDNDSSIEELHKKIDKIIMDKEKTDLSKILAVSGRSGLYRFLVLSRGNAVIAESLSDKKRTIFDAHSKITTLADIAIYTSEGELKLQEVFLALQKALDGKDAPSSKDAAAVKALFSKAVPNYDPDRFYASHMKKILDWYKEIALYASLDFVVEEEEAKEE
;
A
#
# COMPACT_ATOMS: atom_id res chain seq x y z
N MET A 1 -9.21 -1.83 -10.42
CA MET A 1 -7.88 -1.75 -11.08
C MET A 1 -6.80 -1.62 -10.02
N SER A 2 -5.62 -2.22 -10.20
CA SER A 2 -4.48 -2.06 -9.30
C SER A 2 -3.90 -0.65 -9.36
N LYS A 3 -3.62 -0.05 -8.19
CA LYS A 3 -2.98 1.25 -8.07
C LYS A 3 -1.46 1.07 -8.10
N VAL A 4 -0.78 1.81 -8.97
CA VAL A 4 0.68 1.80 -9.13
C VAL A 4 1.30 2.94 -8.35
N ILE A 5 2.26 2.61 -7.50
CA ILE A 5 3.00 3.54 -6.66
C ILE A 5 4.45 3.61 -7.15
N LEU A 6 4.89 4.79 -7.59
CA LEU A 6 6.27 5.05 -7.93
C LEU A 6 7.08 5.28 -6.65
N ILE A 7 8.08 4.45 -6.38
CA ILE A 7 9.10 4.66 -5.36
C ILE A 7 10.30 5.31 -6.04
N THR A 8 10.62 6.53 -5.62
CA THR A 8 11.73 7.30 -6.16
C THR A 8 12.53 8.01 -5.08
N GLY A 9 13.60 8.70 -5.46
CA GLY A 9 14.56 9.29 -4.53
C GLY A 9 16.00 9.20 -5.02
N ARG A 10 16.85 10.04 -4.44
CA ARG A 10 18.27 10.15 -4.84
C ARG A 10 19.08 8.92 -4.43
N ILE A 11 20.25 8.74 -5.03
CA ILE A 11 21.17 7.65 -4.67
C ILE A 11 21.48 7.66 -3.16
N GLY A 12 21.50 6.47 -2.56
CA GLY A 12 21.77 6.29 -1.13
C GLY A 12 20.61 6.63 -0.19
N SER A 13 19.44 7.07 -0.71
CA SER A 13 18.27 7.37 0.14
C SER A 13 17.61 6.14 0.76
N GLY A 14 17.86 4.95 0.21
CA GLY A 14 17.33 3.68 0.73
C GLY A 14 16.09 3.15 0.03
N LYS A 15 15.80 3.57 -1.22
CA LYS A 15 14.72 3.00 -2.05
C LYS A 15 14.73 1.47 -2.09
N SER A 16 15.90 0.87 -2.28
CA SER A 16 16.05 -0.59 -2.33
C SER A 16 15.63 -1.27 -1.02
N GLU A 17 15.85 -0.62 0.12
CA GLU A 17 15.37 -1.13 1.42
C GLU A 17 13.84 -1.05 1.50
N VAL A 18 13.25 0.07 1.09
CA VAL A 18 11.77 0.21 1.01
C VAL A 18 11.18 -0.89 0.10
N CYS A 19 11.78 -1.13 -1.06
CA CYS A 19 11.35 -2.15 -2.01
C CYS A 19 11.49 -3.57 -1.47
N SER A 20 12.62 -3.87 -0.81
CA SER A 20 12.87 -5.15 -0.16
C SER A 20 11.84 -5.41 0.94
N TYR A 21 11.57 -4.39 1.78
CA TYR A 21 10.58 -4.49 2.85
C TYR A 21 9.17 -4.73 2.30
N LEU A 22 8.75 -3.96 1.30
CA LEU A 22 7.44 -4.16 0.65
C LEU A 22 7.30 -5.54 0.01
N SER A 23 8.36 -6.02 -0.65
CA SER A 23 8.39 -7.38 -1.21
C SER A 23 8.26 -8.45 -0.11
N SER A 24 8.91 -8.24 1.04
CA SER A 24 8.80 -9.14 2.20
C SER A 24 7.39 -9.20 2.80
N LYS A 25 6.59 -8.14 2.61
CA LYS A 25 5.16 -8.07 2.98
C LYS A 25 4.24 -8.68 1.92
N GLY A 26 4.78 -9.16 0.80
CA GLY A 26 4.05 -9.81 -0.28
C GLY A 26 3.56 -8.87 -1.38
N TYR A 27 3.94 -7.60 -1.37
CA TYR A 27 3.58 -6.69 -2.45
C TYR A 27 4.44 -6.93 -3.69
N PRO A 28 3.86 -6.92 -4.90
CA PRO A 28 4.64 -6.93 -6.13
C PRO A 28 5.45 -5.64 -6.28
N VAL A 29 6.75 -5.80 -6.50
CA VAL A 29 7.67 -4.69 -6.76
C VAL A 29 8.38 -4.90 -8.10
N TYR A 30 8.32 -3.87 -8.94
CA TYR A 30 9.03 -3.78 -10.21
C TYR A 30 10.25 -2.86 -10.04
N ASP A 31 11.44 -3.45 -9.99
CA ASP A 31 12.71 -2.71 -9.95
C ASP A 31 13.17 -2.41 -11.38
N SER A 32 13.05 -1.14 -11.79
CA SER A 32 13.32 -0.74 -13.18
C SER A 32 14.77 -0.98 -13.61
N ASP A 33 15.73 -0.84 -12.69
CA ASP A 33 17.15 -1.04 -12.98
C ASP A 33 17.43 -2.52 -13.29
N SER A 34 16.93 -3.42 -12.43
CA SER A 34 17.11 -4.87 -12.61
C SER A 34 16.39 -5.38 -13.86
N ARG A 35 15.19 -4.87 -14.14
CA ARG A 35 14.38 -5.24 -15.30
C ARG A 35 15.04 -4.74 -16.59
N ALA A 36 15.48 -3.48 -16.63
CA ALA A 36 16.24 -2.96 -17.78
C ALA A 36 17.49 -3.78 -18.08
N LYS A 37 18.22 -4.21 -17.04
CA LYS A 37 19.39 -5.08 -17.21
C LYS A 37 19.01 -6.44 -17.80
N ALA A 38 17.93 -7.06 -17.33
CA ALA A 38 17.46 -8.35 -17.83
C ALA A 38 17.01 -8.29 -19.30
N LEU A 39 16.44 -7.16 -19.74
CA LEU A 39 15.99 -6.97 -21.12
C LEU A 39 17.11 -7.12 -22.15
N TYR A 40 18.34 -6.74 -21.82
CA TYR A 40 19.47 -6.90 -22.75
C TYR A 40 19.75 -8.37 -23.12
N ASP A 41 19.37 -9.31 -22.26
CA ASP A 41 19.54 -10.74 -22.50
C ASP A 41 18.24 -11.39 -23.01
N SER A 42 17.07 -10.89 -22.60
CA SER A 42 15.77 -11.50 -22.93
C SER A 42 15.13 -10.98 -24.21
N VAL A 43 15.43 -9.74 -24.64
CA VAL A 43 14.86 -9.14 -25.85
C VAL A 43 15.80 -9.38 -27.04
N PRO A 44 15.39 -10.16 -28.05
CA PRO A 44 16.21 -10.43 -29.23
C PRO A 44 16.67 -9.15 -29.93
N GLY A 45 17.98 -9.08 -30.22
CA GLY A 45 18.61 -7.97 -30.94
C GLY A 45 18.67 -6.64 -30.17
N LEU A 46 18.27 -6.58 -28.90
CA LEU A 46 18.28 -5.31 -28.15
C LEU A 46 19.70 -4.72 -28.03
N LYS A 47 20.69 -5.56 -27.71
CA LYS A 47 22.10 -5.12 -27.63
C LYS A 47 22.58 -4.52 -28.94
N GLU A 48 22.28 -5.15 -30.08
CA GLU A 48 22.66 -4.67 -31.41
C GLU A 48 21.97 -3.34 -31.75
N ARG A 49 20.68 -3.20 -31.42
CA ARG A 49 19.95 -1.92 -31.58
C ARG A 49 20.61 -0.80 -30.75
N VAL A 50 20.99 -1.12 -29.51
CA VAL A 50 21.70 -0.17 -28.64
C VAL A 50 23.06 0.20 -29.22
N GLU A 51 23.86 -0.77 -29.66
CA GLU A 51 25.19 -0.52 -30.26
C GLU A 51 25.10 0.40 -31.48
N ASN A 52 24.13 0.13 -32.36
CA ASN A 52 23.86 0.96 -33.53
C ASN A 52 23.43 2.38 -33.16
N ALA A 53 22.61 2.53 -32.12
CA ALA A 53 22.12 3.85 -31.68
C ALA A 53 23.21 4.70 -31.03
N ILE A 54 24.09 4.10 -30.21
CA ILE A 54 25.13 4.84 -29.48
C ILE A 54 26.47 4.91 -30.24
N GLY A 55 26.63 4.12 -31.31
CA GLY A 55 27.84 4.03 -32.12
C GLY A 55 29.04 3.42 -31.37
N LEU A 56 28.80 2.58 -30.37
CA LEU A 56 29.82 1.92 -29.55
C LEU A 56 29.41 0.47 -29.24
N PRO A 57 30.38 -0.45 -29.10
CA PRO A 57 30.08 -1.80 -28.62
C PRO A 57 29.42 -1.78 -27.24
N PHE A 58 28.48 -2.70 -26.99
CA PHE A 58 27.70 -2.77 -25.76
C PHE A 58 28.60 -2.98 -24.53
N ALA A 59 29.72 -3.69 -24.70
CA ALA A 59 30.75 -3.85 -23.67
C ALA A 59 31.32 -2.51 -23.16
N GLN A 60 31.19 -1.44 -23.94
CA GLN A 60 31.66 -0.09 -23.62
C GLN A 60 30.54 0.86 -23.20
N ILE A 61 29.31 0.37 -22.96
CA ILE A 61 28.14 1.18 -22.60
C ILE A 61 28.39 2.07 -21.37
N GLY A 62 29.26 1.66 -20.45
CA GLY A 62 29.63 2.48 -19.28
C GLY A 62 30.34 3.79 -19.61
N GLN A 63 30.88 3.95 -20.83
CA GLN A 63 31.55 5.18 -21.25
C GLN A 63 30.57 6.28 -21.68
N ILE A 64 29.28 5.95 -21.87
CA ILE A 64 28.32 6.93 -22.40
C ILE A 64 27.78 7.88 -21.35
N PHE A 65 27.98 7.61 -20.05
CA PHE A 65 27.33 8.39 -18.99
C PHE A 65 27.75 9.87 -18.95
N SER A 66 28.91 10.20 -19.51
CA SER A 66 29.39 11.58 -19.66
C SER A 66 28.89 12.28 -20.94
N ASP A 67 28.28 11.56 -21.88
CA ASP A 67 27.79 12.07 -23.17
C ASP A 67 26.25 12.13 -23.17
N PRO A 68 25.64 13.33 -23.05
CA PRO A 68 24.18 13.47 -23.05
C PRO A 68 23.49 12.94 -24.32
N ALA A 69 24.11 13.08 -25.49
CA ALA A 69 23.51 12.65 -26.76
C ALA A 69 23.45 11.12 -26.84
N LYS A 70 24.55 10.45 -26.45
CA LYS A 70 24.58 8.97 -26.40
C LYS A 70 23.68 8.40 -25.31
N ARG A 71 23.54 9.09 -24.17
CA ARG A 71 22.54 8.73 -23.16
C ARG A 71 21.14 8.78 -23.74
N SER A 72 20.76 9.89 -24.41
CA SER A 72 19.45 9.99 -25.05
C SER A 72 19.21 8.86 -26.06
N ALA A 73 20.20 8.57 -26.92
CA ALA A 73 20.09 7.50 -27.91
C ALA A 73 19.92 6.11 -27.28
N LEU A 74 20.59 5.83 -26.14
CA LEU A 74 20.36 4.60 -25.38
C LEU A 74 18.92 4.55 -24.84
N GLU A 75 18.49 5.64 -24.22
CA GLU A 75 17.18 5.76 -23.59
C GLU A 75 16.04 5.54 -24.60
N ASP A 76 16.17 6.11 -25.81
CA ASP A 76 15.18 5.98 -26.89
C ASP A 76 15.00 4.53 -27.35
N VAL A 77 16.03 3.70 -27.22
CA VAL A 77 15.97 2.26 -27.56
C VAL A 77 15.46 1.43 -26.39
N VAL A 78 15.87 1.75 -25.15
CA VAL A 78 15.63 0.90 -23.98
C VAL A 78 14.28 1.17 -23.33
N TYR A 79 13.84 2.43 -23.24
CA TYR A 79 12.60 2.77 -22.53
C TYR A 79 11.34 2.18 -23.15
N PRO A 80 11.16 2.10 -24.49
CA PRO A 80 10.02 1.41 -25.07
C PRO A 80 9.92 -0.05 -24.65
N GLU A 81 11.05 -0.77 -24.63
CA GLU A 81 11.12 -2.17 -24.19
C GLU A 81 10.81 -2.30 -22.69
N LEU A 82 11.35 -1.38 -21.88
CA LEU A 82 11.10 -1.36 -20.44
C LEU A 82 9.64 -1.07 -20.10
N LEU A 83 8.99 -0.17 -20.83
CA LEU A 83 7.56 0.12 -20.65
C LEU A 83 6.69 -1.05 -21.08
N SER A 84 7.01 -1.69 -22.22
CA SER A 84 6.34 -2.92 -22.67
C SER A 84 6.42 -4.02 -21.62
N ASP A 85 7.63 -4.26 -21.08
CA ASP A 85 7.87 -5.22 -20.00
C ASP A 85 7.13 -4.86 -18.71
N PHE A 86 7.10 -3.58 -18.32
CA PHE A 86 6.35 -3.09 -17.17
C PHE A 86 4.85 -3.32 -17.31
N PHE A 87 4.25 -3.01 -18.46
CA PHE A 87 2.81 -3.20 -18.66
C PHE A 87 2.42 -4.69 -18.72
N ALA A 88 3.28 -5.53 -19.30
CA ALA A 88 3.10 -6.98 -19.27
C ALA A 88 3.18 -7.51 -17.83
N TRP A 89 4.17 -7.06 -17.05
CA TRP A 89 4.29 -7.39 -15.64
C TRP A 89 3.06 -6.93 -14.85
N LYS A 90 2.64 -5.67 -14.99
CA LYS A 90 1.46 -5.08 -14.34
C LYS A 90 0.21 -5.92 -14.58
N LYS A 91 -0.03 -6.33 -15.82
CA LYS A 91 -1.20 -7.16 -16.21
C LYS A 91 -1.17 -8.55 -15.57
N SER A 92 0.01 -9.08 -15.26
CA SER A 92 0.16 -10.40 -14.63
C SER A 92 0.02 -10.37 -13.10
N GLN A 93 -0.05 -9.19 -12.47
CA GLN A 93 -0.17 -9.08 -11.02
C GLN A 93 -1.63 -9.14 -10.57
N ASN A 94 -1.87 -9.79 -9.43
CA ASN A 94 -3.15 -9.79 -8.73
C ASN A 94 -2.98 -9.18 -7.34
N SER A 95 -2.72 -7.86 -7.31
CA SER A 95 -2.53 -7.09 -6.07
C SER A 95 -3.20 -5.72 -6.21
N PRO A 96 -3.87 -5.19 -5.17
CA PRO A 96 -4.48 -3.85 -5.20
C PRO A 96 -3.42 -2.75 -5.29
N LEU A 97 -2.23 -2.97 -4.73
CA LEU A 97 -1.08 -2.06 -4.78
C LEU A 97 0.08 -2.72 -5.52
N LEU A 98 0.66 -1.98 -6.46
CA LEU A 98 1.88 -2.37 -7.19
C LEU A 98 2.91 -1.29 -6.96
N PHE A 99 4.16 -1.67 -6.73
CA PHE A 99 5.25 -0.71 -6.56
C PHE A 99 6.18 -0.77 -7.76
N VAL A 100 6.55 0.39 -8.28
CA VAL A 100 7.59 0.53 -9.30
C VAL A 100 8.70 1.37 -8.73
N GLU A 101 9.90 0.82 -8.65
CA GLU A 101 11.09 1.58 -8.26
C GLU A 101 11.74 2.15 -9.52
N SER A 102 11.98 3.46 -9.52
CA SER A 102 12.77 4.11 -10.56
C SER A 102 13.37 5.40 -10.04
N ALA A 103 14.68 5.54 -10.23
CA ALA A 103 15.41 6.76 -9.88
C ALA A 103 15.15 7.93 -10.83
N ILE A 104 14.56 7.68 -12.01
CA ILE A 104 14.48 8.65 -13.12
C ILE A 104 13.05 8.91 -13.62
N ALA A 105 12.07 8.10 -13.24
CA ALA A 105 10.72 8.15 -13.82
C ALA A 105 10.08 9.54 -13.74
N LEU A 106 10.29 10.30 -12.66
CA LEU A 106 9.76 11.66 -12.52
C LEU A 106 10.35 12.66 -13.54
N GLU A 107 11.57 12.43 -14.00
CA GLU A 107 12.29 13.33 -14.91
C GLU A 107 11.97 13.03 -16.39
N LYS A 108 11.34 11.89 -16.66
CA LYS A 108 11.21 11.31 -18.00
C LYS A 108 9.75 11.27 -18.43
N PRO A 109 9.33 12.13 -19.38
CA PRO A 109 7.94 12.20 -19.85
C PRO A 109 7.37 10.86 -20.33
N GLN A 110 8.22 9.95 -20.82
CA GLN A 110 7.83 8.62 -21.28
C GLN A 110 7.20 7.75 -20.16
N PHE A 111 7.55 8.02 -18.90
CA PHE A 111 7.00 7.30 -17.75
C PHE A 111 5.80 8.02 -17.13
N ALA A 112 5.46 9.22 -17.58
CA ALA A 112 4.29 9.94 -17.11
C ALA A 112 3.02 9.11 -17.37
N GLY A 113 2.14 9.00 -16.38
CA GLY A 113 0.91 8.21 -16.46
C GLY A 113 1.11 6.70 -16.29
N THR A 114 2.32 6.22 -16.03
CA THR A 114 2.56 4.80 -15.70
C THR A 114 2.32 4.49 -14.22
N TYR A 115 2.21 5.52 -13.38
CA TYR A 115 1.98 5.46 -11.94
C TYR A 115 0.85 6.40 -11.51
N ASP A 116 0.17 6.03 -10.42
CA ASP A 116 -0.98 6.74 -9.85
C ASP A 116 -0.62 7.55 -8.59
N SER A 117 0.54 7.27 -7.99
CA SER A 117 1.05 8.00 -6.84
C SER A 117 2.58 7.94 -6.76
N VAL A 118 3.20 8.94 -6.14
CA VAL A 118 4.65 9.11 -6.01
C VAL A 118 5.05 9.10 -4.54
N TRP A 119 5.90 8.14 -4.18
CA TRP A 119 6.55 8.01 -2.87
C TRP A 119 8.02 8.37 -2.99
N LEU A 120 8.38 9.51 -2.39
CA LEU A 120 9.75 10.03 -2.40
C LEU A 120 10.50 9.61 -1.14
N VAL A 121 11.49 8.74 -1.30
CA VAL A 121 12.38 8.32 -0.21
C VAL A 121 13.54 9.30 -0.07
N LYS A 122 13.64 9.96 1.08
CA LYS A 122 14.66 10.98 1.38
C LYS A 122 15.62 10.51 2.47
N ALA A 123 16.84 11.00 2.39
CA ALA A 123 17.79 10.94 3.49
C ALA A 123 18.79 12.11 3.36
N PRO A 124 19.31 12.66 4.47
CA PRO A 124 20.32 13.70 4.43
C PRO A 124 21.55 13.27 3.61
N LEU A 125 22.17 14.18 2.84
CA LEU A 125 23.33 13.87 2.00
C LEU A 125 24.45 13.17 2.79
N ALA A 126 24.74 13.63 4.01
CA ALA A 126 25.74 13.01 4.88
C ALA A 126 25.41 11.53 5.19
N THR A 127 24.14 11.21 5.41
CA THR A 127 23.69 9.82 5.62
C THR A 127 23.81 8.99 4.34
N ARG A 128 23.43 9.56 3.18
CA ARG A 128 23.53 8.89 1.88
C ARG A 128 24.97 8.56 1.49
N LEU A 129 25.90 9.49 1.74
CA LEU A 129 27.35 9.30 1.55
C LEU A 129 27.89 8.16 2.43
N LYS A 130 27.46 8.06 3.70
CA LYS A 130 27.83 6.97 4.59
C LYS A 130 27.29 5.61 4.13
N ARG A 131 26.05 5.58 3.61
CA ARG A 131 25.38 4.35 3.15
C ARG A 131 25.93 3.85 1.81
N ASN A 132 26.26 4.76 0.90
CA ASN A 132 26.75 4.43 -0.43
C ASN A 132 27.85 5.42 -0.86
N PRO A 133 29.13 5.01 -0.88
CA PRO A 133 30.24 5.87 -1.30
C PRO A 133 30.10 6.44 -2.71
N LYS A 134 29.42 5.72 -3.62
CA LYS A 134 29.17 6.21 -5.01
C LYS A 134 28.24 7.43 -5.05
N THR A 135 27.59 7.77 -3.94
CA THR A 135 26.80 9.00 -3.81
C THR A 135 27.64 10.23 -4.16
N ALA A 136 28.92 10.28 -3.79
CA ALA A 136 29.78 11.43 -4.08
C ALA A 136 29.91 11.72 -5.58
N GLU A 137 30.00 10.68 -6.40
CA GLU A 137 30.19 10.79 -7.85
C GLU A 137 28.87 10.90 -8.61
N ARG A 138 27.83 10.20 -8.15
CA ARG A 138 26.58 10.04 -8.90
C ARG A 138 25.50 11.04 -8.53
N ASP A 139 25.44 11.48 -7.27
CA ASP A 139 24.41 12.44 -6.84
C ASP A 139 24.46 13.74 -7.64
N PRO A 140 25.63 14.35 -7.94
CA PRO A 140 25.70 15.56 -8.76
C PRO A 140 25.19 15.39 -10.20
N LEU A 141 25.12 14.14 -10.70
CA LEU A 141 24.64 13.83 -12.04
C LEU A 141 23.11 13.63 -12.10
N GLN A 142 22.45 13.53 -10.94
CA GLN A 142 21.00 13.39 -10.85
C GLN A 142 20.34 14.77 -10.79
N ALA A 143 19.28 14.96 -11.58
CA ALA A 143 18.50 16.19 -11.48
C ALA A 143 17.93 16.35 -10.06
N PRO A 144 17.73 17.59 -9.58
CA PRO A 144 16.95 17.83 -8.39
C PRO A 144 15.56 17.20 -8.54
N ILE A 145 15.07 16.55 -7.49
CA ILE A 145 13.70 16.04 -7.46
C ILE A 145 12.82 17.16 -6.94
N ASP A 146 11.81 17.56 -7.71
CA ASP A 146 10.76 18.45 -7.24
C ASP A 146 9.89 17.71 -6.23
N GLU A 147 10.00 18.09 -4.96
CA GLU A 147 9.26 17.45 -3.87
C GLU A 147 7.76 17.71 -3.95
N SER A 148 7.31 18.73 -4.69
CA SER A 148 5.88 19.02 -4.88
C SER A 148 5.16 17.96 -5.72
N LEU A 149 5.91 17.13 -6.45
CA LEU A 149 5.38 16.00 -7.22
C LEU A 149 5.17 14.74 -6.35
N ALA A 150 5.63 14.75 -5.10
CA ALA A 150 5.48 13.62 -4.20
C ALA A 150 4.14 13.67 -3.46
N ASP A 151 3.34 12.61 -3.54
CA ASP A 151 2.16 12.47 -2.68
C ASP A 151 2.56 12.10 -1.25
N ILE A 152 3.67 11.36 -1.12
CA ILE A 152 4.18 10.87 0.16
C ILE A 152 5.69 11.05 0.19
N ILE A 153 6.17 11.63 1.28
CA ILE A 153 7.59 11.76 1.58
C ILE A 153 7.95 10.79 2.71
N ILE A 154 8.94 9.93 2.46
CA ILE A 154 9.44 8.94 3.42
C ILE A 154 10.85 9.35 3.85
N ASP A 155 10.95 9.96 5.03
CA ASP A 155 12.25 10.30 5.62
C ASP A 155 12.92 9.06 6.22
N ASN A 156 14.01 8.64 5.57
CA ASN A 156 14.87 7.54 5.98
C ASN A 156 16.16 8.07 6.63
N ASP A 157 15.99 8.83 7.71
CA ASP A 157 17.02 9.48 8.50
C ASP A 157 17.30 8.80 9.86
N SER A 158 16.55 7.74 10.15
CA SER A 158 16.46 7.06 11.45
C SER A 158 16.89 5.59 11.31
N SER A 159 16.40 4.69 12.19
CA SER A 159 16.70 3.25 12.12
C SER A 159 15.85 2.54 11.06
N ILE A 160 16.27 1.33 10.70
CA ILE A 160 15.56 0.48 9.73
C ILE A 160 14.17 0.08 10.27
N GLU A 161 14.03 -0.16 11.57
CA GLU A 161 12.77 -0.49 12.22
C GLU A 161 11.78 0.67 12.17
N GLU A 162 12.25 1.91 12.36
CA GLU A 162 11.39 3.09 12.23
C GLU A 162 10.97 3.35 10.79
N LEU A 163 11.86 3.11 9.82
CA LEU A 163 11.51 3.14 8.40
C LEU A 163 10.40 2.13 8.08
N HIS A 164 10.54 0.88 8.55
CA HIS A 164 9.56 -0.19 8.36
C HIS A 164 8.20 0.17 8.98
N LYS A 165 8.17 0.75 10.18
CA LYS A 165 6.93 1.26 10.81
C LYS A 165 6.27 2.37 10.00
N LYS A 166 7.06 3.32 9.47
CA LYS A 166 6.52 4.39 8.60
C LYS A 166 5.87 3.78 7.36
N ILE A 167 6.53 2.83 6.70
CA ILE A 167 5.99 2.15 5.51
C ILE A 167 4.69 1.41 5.86
N ASP A 168 4.67 0.64 6.95
CA ASP A 168 3.47 -0.10 7.37
C ASP A 168 2.28 0.83 7.58
N LYS A 169 2.49 1.98 8.24
CA LYS A 169 1.44 2.99 8.45
C LYS A 169 0.92 3.54 7.12
N ILE A 170 1.82 3.91 6.20
CA ILE A 170 1.45 4.49 4.91
C ILE A 170 0.66 3.48 4.07
N ILE A 171 1.09 2.21 4.06
CA ILE A 171 0.39 1.13 3.35
C ILE A 171 -1.00 0.91 3.93
N MET A 172 -1.10 0.85 5.25
CA MET A 172 -2.37 0.68 5.95
C MET A 172 -3.37 1.79 5.59
N ASP A 173 -2.91 3.04 5.47
CA ASP A 173 -3.74 4.17 5.05
C ASP A 173 -4.18 4.09 3.56
N LYS A 174 -3.53 3.26 2.72
CA LYS A 174 -3.80 3.14 1.28
C LYS A 174 -4.59 1.89 0.91
N GLU A 175 -4.65 0.87 1.76
CA GLU A 175 -5.52 -0.28 1.55
C GLU A 175 -6.92 0.05 2.04
N LYS A 176 -7.93 -0.12 1.18
CA LYS A 176 -9.31 -0.08 1.65
C LYS A 176 -9.64 -1.33 2.43
N THR A 177 -10.34 -1.17 3.55
CA THR A 177 -10.88 -2.30 4.29
C THR A 177 -12.16 -2.78 3.61
N ASP A 178 -12.16 -4.03 3.20
CA ASP A 178 -13.35 -4.73 2.73
C ASP A 178 -14.01 -5.42 3.94
N LEU A 179 -15.11 -4.84 4.44
CA LEU A 179 -15.82 -5.37 5.62
C LEU A 179 -16.50 -6.71 5.36
N SER A 180 -16.73 -7.11 4.10
CA SER A 180 -17.22 -8.45 3.76
C SER A 180 -16.17 -9.54 4.07
N LYS A 181 -14.89 -9.15 4.12
CA LYS A 181 -13.76 -10.04 4.45
C LYS A 181 -13.29 -9.92 5.89
N ILE A 182 -13.90 -9.06 6.71
CA ILE A 182 -13.60 -8.95 8.13
C ILE A 182 -14.65 -9.69 8.95
N LEU A 183 -14.20 -10.66 9.73
CA LEU A 183 -15.02 -11.59 10.47
C LEU A 183 -15.03 -11.25 11.96
N ALA A 184 -16.23 -11.18 12.52
CA ALA A 184 -16.47 -11.28 13.96
C ALA A 184 -16.88 -12.71 14.32
N VAL A 185 -16.21 -13.31 15.29
CA VAL A 185 -16.52 -14.68 15.75
C VAL A 185 -17.09 -14.63 17.16
N SER A 186 -18.30 -15.17 17.34
CA SER A 186 -18.96 -15.18 18.65
C SER A 186 -18.12 -15.93 19.68
N GLY A 187 -18.00 -15.37 20.88
CA GLY A 187 -17.19 -15.93 21.97
C GLY A 187 -15.68 -15.71 21.84
N ARG A 188 -15.21 -15.09 20.74
CA ARG A 188 -13.80 -14.69 20.59
C ARG A 188 -13.65 -13.18 20.66
N SER A 189 -12.53 -12.75 21.25
CA SER A 189 -12.06 -11.38 21.13
C SER A 189 -11.39 -11.17 19.78
N GLY A 190 -11.43 -9.92 19.32
CA GLY A 190 -10.73 -9.49 18.12
C GLY A 190 -11.51 -9.71 16.82
N LEU A 191 -10.88 -9.28 15.73
CA LEU A 191 -11.33 -9.43 14.36
C LEU A 191 -10.38 -10.32 13.56
N TYR A 192 -10.93 -10.96 12.54
CA TYR A 192 -10.19 -11.89 11.69
C TYR A 192 -10.43 -11.55 10.22
N ARG A 193 -9.38 -11.49 9.41
CA ARG A 193 -9.48 -11.42 7.96
C ARG A 193 -9.76 -12.81 7.40
N PHE A 194 -10.85 -12.96 6.65
CA PHE A 194 -11.13 -14.17 5.89
C PHE A 194 -9.99 -14.44 4.90
N LEU A 195 -9.49 -15.68 4.85
CA LEU A 195 -8.50 -16.09 3.86
C LEU A 195 -9.11 -17.08 2.85
N VAL A 196 -9.64 -18.21 3.34
CA VAL A 196 -10.12 -19.28 2.45
C VAL A 196 -11.04 -20.27 3.18
N LEU A 197 -11.89 -20.97 2.42
CA LEU A 197 -12.62 -22.14 2.90
C LEU A 197 -11.76 -23.40 2.79
N SER A 198 -11.74 -24.19 3.86
CA SER A 198 -11.12 -25.51 3.92
C SER A 198 -12.16 -26.63 3.77
N ARG A 199 -11.69 -27.87 3.70
CA ARG A 199 -12.57 -29.06 3.64
C ARG A 199 -13.54 -29.06 4.83
N GLY A 200 -14.80 -29.39 4.56
CA GLY A 200 -15.86 -29.45 5.58
C GLY A 200 -16.40 -28.08 6.01
N ASN A 201 -16.34 -27.07 5.13
CA ASN A 201 -16.84 -25.71 5.36
C ASN A 201 -16.18 -24.98 6.54
N ALA A 202 -14.99 -25.41 6.95
CA ALA A 202 -14.20 -24.68 7.93
C ALA A 202 -13.60 -23.43 7.28
N VAL A 203 -13.60 -22.31 7.99
CA VAL A 203 -13.01 -21.04 7.55
C VAL A 203 -11.59 -20.93 8.09
N ILE A 204 -10.62 -20.70 7.21
CA ILE A 204 -9.28 -20.27 7.60
C ILE A 204 -9.27 -18.75 7.58
N ALA A 205 -8.91 -18.14 8.71
CA ALA A 205 -8.84 -16.69 8.86
C ALA A 205 -7.59 -16.28 9.65
N GLU A 206 -7.16 -15.03 9.47
CA GLU A 206 -5.99 -14.45 10.11
C GLU A 206 -6.40 -13.35 11.08
N SER A 207 -5.90 -13.36 12.32
CA SER A 207 -6.18 -12.26 13.25
C SER A 207 -5.65 -10.93 12.73
N LEU A 208 -6.43 -9.86 12.81
CA LEU A 208 -5.95 -8.53 12.39
C LEU A 208 -4.77 -8.06 13.23
N SER A 209 -4.80 -8.33 14.53
CA SER A 209 -3.84 -7.81 15.51
C SER A 209 -2.49 -8.52 15.50
N ASP A 210 -2.46 -9.86 15.57
CA ASP A 210 -1.22 -10.63 15.73
C ASP A 210 -0.83 -11.45 14.48
N LYS A 211 -1.62 -11.35 13.41
CA LYS A 211 -1.43 -12.06 12.13
C LYS A 211 -1.39 -13.59 12.25
N LYS A 212 -1.83 -14.18 13.37
CA LYS A 212 -1.91 -15.63 13.50
C LYS A 212 -3.09 -16.19 12.74
N ARG A 213 -2.85 -17.27 11.99
CA ARG A 213 -3.89 -18.03 11.30
C ARG A 213 -4.62 -18.95 12.26
N THR A 214 -5.94 -18.96 12.15
CA THR A 214 -6.85 -19.79 12.93
C THR A 214 -7.81 -20.47 11.98
N ILE A 215 -8.16 -21.72 12.31
CA ILE A 215 -9.22 -22.46 11.62
C ILE A 215 -10.46 -22.40 12.50
N PHE A 216 -11.56 -21.92 11.94
CA PHE A 216 -12.88 -21.94 12.53
C PHE A 216 -13.68 -23.05 11.86
N ASP A 217 -14.19 -23.99 12.65
CA ASP A 217 -15.04 -25.06 12.14
C ASP A 217 -16.41 -24.55 11.68
N ALA A 218 -17.19 -25.42 11.04
CA ALA A 218 -18.53 -25.10 10.56
C ALA A 218 -19.54 -24.78 11.68
N HIS A 219 -19.22 -25.06 12.95
CA HIS A 219 -20.07 -24.75 14.10
C HIS A 219 -19.77 -23.36 14.69
N SER A 220 -18.65 -22.75 14.30
CA SER A 220 -18.27 -21.42 14.73
C SER A 220 -19.27 -20.39 14.20
N LYS A 221 -19.81 -19.57 15.11
CA LYS A 221 -20.74 -18.49 14.74
C LYS A 221 -19.95 -17.30 14.21
N ILE A 222 -19.75 -17.27 12.91
CA ILE A 222 -19.00 -16.24 12.17
C ILE A 222 -19.99 -15.30 11.50
N THR A 223 -19.72 -13.99 11.55
CA THR A 223 -20.48 -12.97 10.82
C THR A 223 -19.49 -11.99 10.20
N THR A 224 -19.71 -11.57 8.95
CA THR A 224 -18.89 -10.51 8.36
C THR A 224 -19.29 -9.16 8.95
N LEU A 225 -18.39 -8.20 8.98
CA LEU A 225 -18.73 -6.87 9.48
C LEU A 225 -19.68 -6.12 8.53
N ALA A 226 -19.71 -6.46 7.23
CA ALA A 226 -20.66 -5.91 6.25
C ALA A 226 -22.12 -6.35 6.51
N ASP A 227 -22.31 -7.55 7.07
CA ASP A 227 -23.63 -8.09 7.42
C ASP A 227 -24.22 -7.49 8.71
N ILE A 228 -23.43 -6.74 9.47
CA ILE A 228 -23.85 -6.17 10.75
C ILE A 228 -24.45 -4.77 10.54
N ALA A 229 -25.60 -4.54 11.14
CA ALA A 229 -26.22 -3.22 11.26
C ALA A 229 -26.67 -2.95 12.70
N ILE A 230 -26.83 -1.67 13.03
CA ILE A 230 -27.48 -1.22 14.27
C ILE A 230 -28.87 -0.68 13.97
N TYR A 231 -29.78 -0.80 14.92
CA TYR A 231 -31.12 -0.25 14.80
C TYR A 231 -31.11 1.25 15.12
N THR A 232 -31.80 2.03 14.29
CA THR A 232 -32.07 3.45 14.46
C THR A 232 -33.58 3.70 14.40
N SER A 233 -34.01 4.90 14.74
CA SER A 233 -35.42 5.30 14.60
C SER A 233 -35.92 5.28 13.14
N GLU A 234 -35.01 5.23 12.17
CA GLU A 234 -35.30 5.29 10.73
C GLU A 234 -35.10 3.95 10.02
N GLY A 235 -34.64 2.92 10.72
CA GLY A 235 -34.40 1.58 10.16
C GLY A 235 -33.12 0.95 10.68
N GLU A 236 -32.30 0.44 9.76
CA GLU A 236 -31.01 -0.18 10.05
C GLU A 236 -29.87 0.68 9.47
N LEU A 237 -28.82 0.89 10.25
CA LEU A 237 -27.61 1.62 9.86
C LEU A 237 -26.43 0.65 9.78
N LYS A 238 -25.76 0.56 8.63
CA LYS A 238 -24.70 -0.42 8.39
C LYS A 238 -23.46 -0.10 9.21
N LEU A 239 -22.72 -1.12 9.62
CA LEU A 239 -21.54 -0.95 10.47
C LEU A 239 -20.47 -0.06 9.83
N GLN A 240 -20.35 -0.09 8.49
CA GLN A 240 -19.50 0.84 7.73
C GLN A 240 -19.84 2.30 8.05
N GLU A 241 -21.11 2.66 7.97
CA GLU A 241 -21.59 4.02 8.23
C GLU A 241 -21.41 4.39 9.70
N VAL A 242 -21.61 3.44 10.61
CA VAL A 242 -21.34 3.61 12.05
C VAL A 242 -19.86 3.94 12.29
N PHE A 243 -18.93 3.22 11.65
CA PHE A 243 -17.50 3.50 11.79
C PHE A 243 -17.11 4.88 11.25
N LEU A 244 -17.64 5.26 10.10
CA LEU A 244 -17.42 6.61 9.54
C LEU A 244 -18.01 7.71 10.42
N ALA A 245 -19.19 7.48 11.01
CA ALA A 245 -19.81 8.40 11.96
C ALA A 245 -18.97 8.54 13.25
N LEU A 246 -18.41 7.44 13.77
CA LEU A 246 -17.49 7.45 14.92
C LEU A 246 -16.21 8.22 14.58
N GLN A 247 -15.59 7.96 13.43
CA GLN A 247 -14.39 8.67 12.97
C GLN A 247 -14.63 10.19 12.91
N LYS A 248 -15.75 10.60 12.30
CA LYS A 248 -16.17 12.01 12.23
C LYS A 248 -16.42 12.60 13.62
N ALA A 249 -17.07 11.85 14.53
CA ALA A 249 -17.35 12.33 15.88
C ALA A 249 -16.09 12.47 16.74
N LEU A 250 -15.06 11.67 16.48
CA LEU A 250 -13.77 11.74 17.16
C LEU A 250 -12.90 12.90 16.65
N ASP A 251 -13.06 13.31 15.40
CA ASP A 251 -12.39 14.50 14.83
C ASP A 251 -10.86 14.46 15.04
N GLY A 252 -10.26 13.31 14.71
CA GLY A 252 -8.82 13.06 14.88
C GLY A 252 -8.35 12.78 16.31
N LYS A 253 -9.24 12.75 17.31
CA LYS A 253 -8.93 12.39 18.70
C LYS A 253 -8.99 10.89 18.93
N ASP A 254 -8.27 10.42 19.94
CA ASP A 254 -8.31 9.02 20.36
C ASP A 254 -9.69 8.61 20.88
N ALA A 255 -10.08 7.37 20.54
CA ALA A 255 -11.30 6.77 21.04
C ALA A 255 -11.22 6.48 22.56
N PRO A 256 -12.29 6.73 23.34
CA PRO A 256 -12.28 6.50 24.78
C PRO A 256 -12.11 5.02 25.12
N SER A 257 -11.68 4.70 26.33
CA SER A 257 -11.59 3.31 26.81
C SER A 257 -12.95 2.61 26.74
N SER A 258 -13.01 1.38 26.21
CA SER A 258 -14.26 0.60 26.18
C SER A 258 -14.74 0.18 27.58
N LYS A 259 -13.88 0.34 28.60
CA LYS A 259 -14.26 0.17 30.01
C LYS A 259 -15.04 1.36 30.58
N ASP A 260 -14.92 2.54 29.98
CA ASP A 260 -15.64 3.74 30.40
C ASP A 260 -17.02 3.80 29.71
N ALA A 261 -18.02 3.17 30.32
CA ALA A 261 -19.36 3.09 29.75
C ALA A 261 -20.01 4.46 29.49
N ALA A 262 -19.69 5.48 30.31
CA ALA A 262 -20.24 6.81 30.15
C ALA A 262 -19.63 7.52 28.93
N ALA A 263 -18.31 7.46 28.79
CA ALA A 263 -17.63 8.04 27.63
C ALA A 263 -18.01 7.32 26.32
N VAL A 264 -18.14 5.99 26.34
CA VAL A 264 -18.60 5.21 25.18
C VAL A 264 -20.01 5.65 24.77
N LYS A 265 -20.96 5.72 25.71
CA LYS A 265 -22.33 6.14 25.41
C LYS A 265 -22.37 7.57 24.87
N ALA A 266 -21.60 8.49 25.44
CA ALA A 266 -21.52 9.87 24.96
C ALA A 266 -21.00 9.95 23.52
N LEU A 267 -19.99 9.15 23.16
CA LEU A 267 -19.48 9.08 21.80
C LEU A 267 -20.56 8.57 20.82
N PHE A 268 -21.27 7.50 21.14
CA PHE A 268 -22.32 6.96 20.26
C PHE A 268 -23.51 7.91 20.13
N SER A 269 -23.93 8.57 21.22
CA SER A 269 -24.96 9.62 21.15
C SER A 269 -24.56 10.81 20.28
N LYS A 270 -23.26 11.12 20.20
CA LYS A 270 -22.73 12.14 19.29
C LYS A 270 -22.66 11.65 17.84
N ALA A 271 -22.20 10.42 17.63
CA ALA A 271 -21.95 9.85 16.31
C ALA A 271 -23.24 9.43 15.59
N VAL A 272 -24.17 8.80 16.31
CA VAL A 272 -25.42 8.25 15.78
C VAL A 272 -26.58 8.72 16.68
N PRO A 273 -26.98 10.00 16.64
CA PRO A 273 -27.95 10.55 17.58
C PRO A 273 -29.34 9.90 17.52
N ASN A 274 -29.67 9.22 16.43
CA ASN A 274 -30.94 8.53 16.17
C ASN A 274 -30.89 7.01 16.43
N TYR A 275 -29.89 6.48 17.15
CA TYR A 275 -29.86 5.04 17.50
C TYR A 275 -31.08 4.64 18.35
N ASP A 276 -31.56 3.40 18.20
CA ASP A 276 -32.65 2.85 18.99
C ASP A 276 -32.12 2.35 20.37
N PRO A 277 -32.44 3.01 21.49
CA PRO A 277 -31.93 2.64 22.81
C PRO A 277 -32.48 1.31 23.34
N ASP A 278 -33.61 0.83 22.81
CA ASP A 278 -34.26 -0.41 23.25
C ASP A 278 -33.66 -1.64 22.55
N ARG A 279 -32.89 -1.44 21.49
CA ARG A 279 -32.23 -2.52 20.72
C ARG A 279 -30.70 -2.37 20.66
N PHE A 280 -30.18 -1.17 20.85
CA PHE A 280 -28.75 -0.88 20.81
C PHE A 280 -28.18 -0.56 22.21
N TYR A 281 -27.84 -1.61 22.94
CA TYR A 281 -27.36 -1.51 24.32
C TYR A 281 -25.89 -1.13 24.44
N ALA A 282 -25.48 -0.72 25.65
CA ALA A 282 -24.10 -0.35 25.96
C ALA A 282 -23.07 -1.47 25.67
N SER A 283 -23.46 -2.75 25.75
CA SER A 283 -22.61 -3.89 25.38
C SER A 283 -22.32 -3.91 23.87
N HIS A 284 -23.31 -3.59 23.02
CA HIS A 284 -23.13 -3.47 21.58
C HIS A 284 -22.20 -2.30 21.26
N MET A 285 -22.42 -1.14 21.88
CA MET A 285 -21.56 0.04 21.72
C MET A 285 -20.10 -0.25 22.06
N LYS A 286 -19.84 -0.92 23.19
CA LYS A 286 -18.48 -1.32 23.59
C LYS A 286 -17.82 -2.23 22.56
N LYS A 287 -18.56 -3.25 22.10
CA LYS A 287 -18.06 -4.21 21.11
C LYS A 287 -17.73 -3.54 19.78
N ILE A 288 -18.62 -2.68 19.28
CA ILE A 288 -18.39 -1.90 18.05
C ILE A 288 -17.21 -0.94 18.23
N LEU A 289 -17.05 -0.31 19.40
CA LEU A 289 -15.89 0.54 19.65
C LEU A 289 -14.57 -0.24 19.67
N ASP A 290 -14.55 -1.44 20.24
CA ASP A 290 -13.37 -2.31 20.21
C ASP A 290 -13.02 -2.71 18.77
N TRP A 291 -14.02 -3.05 17.95
CA TRP A 291 -13.83 -3.33 16.52
C TRP A 291 -13.34 -2.11 15.75
N TYR A 292 -13.91 -0.92 15.99
CA TYR A 292 -13.47 0.34 15.39
C TYR A 292 -11.99 0.59 15.68
N LYS A 293 -11.57 0.43 16.94
CA LYS A 293 -10.17 0.61 17.35
C LYS A 293 -9.24 -0.40 16.68
N GLU A 294 -9.67 -1.66 16.58
CA GLU A 294 -8.88 -2.70 15.94
C GLU A 294 -8.71 -2.46 14.44
N ILE A 295 -9.78 -2.03 13.76
CA ILE A 295 -9.70 -1.60 12.35
C ILE A 295 -8.79 -0.39 12.22
N ALA A 296 -8.98 0.66 13.03
CA ALA A 296 -8.15 1.86 12.98
C ALA A 296 -6.66 1.59 13.26
N LEU A 297 -6.34 0.53 13.99
CA LEU A 297 -4.97 0.18 14.37
C LEU A 297 -4.31 -0.83 13.41
N TYR A 298 -5.07 -1.74 12.82
CA TYR A 298 -4.53 -2.87 12.05
C TYR A 298 -5.08 -3.00 10.62
N ALA A 299 -5.93 -2.06 10.20
CA ALA A 299 -6.52 -1.95 8.87
C ALA A 299 -6.82 -0.46 8.57
N SER A 300 -7.67 -0.18 7.59
CA SER A 300 -8.07 1.19 7.22
C SER A 300 -9.52 1.50 7.57
N LEU A 301 -9.81 2.76 7.88
CA LEU A 301 -11.19 3.27 7.96
C LEU A 301 -11.70 3.80 6.61
N ASP A 302 -10.90 3.72 5.54
CA ASP A 302 -11.37 3.84 4.17
C ASP A 302 -11.89 2.47 3.73
N PHE A 303 -13.17 2.38 3.36
CA PHE A 303 -13.85 1.12 3.09
C PHE A 303 -14.13 0.93 1.60
N VAL A 304 -14.18 -0.33 1.14
CA VAL A 304 -14.70 -0.68 -0.19
C VAL A 304 -16.20 -0.31 -0.21
N VAL A 305 -16.68 0.26 -1.32
CA VAL A 305 -18.10 0.59 -1.50
C VAL A 305 -18.74 -0.55 -2.30
N GLU A 306 -19.84 -1.11 -1.79
CA GLU A 306 -20.52 -2.30 -2.35
C GLU A 306 -21.04 -2.12 -3.81
N GLU A 307 -20.99 -0.90 -4.39
CA GLU A 307 -21.48 -0.63 -5.74
C GLU A 307 -20.63 -1.22 -6.89
N GLU A 308 -19.40 -1.70 -6.63
CA GLU A 308 -18.50 -2.21 -7.70
C GLU A 308 -18.71 -3.69 -8.06
N GLU A 309 -19.36 -4.52 -7.23
CA GLU A 309 -19.50 -5.96 -7.51
C GLU A 309 -20.76 -6.32 -8.34
N ALA A 310 -21.77 -5.45 -8.41
CA ALA A 310 -23.01 -5.72 -9.16
C ALA A 310 -22.88 -5.56 -10.69
N LYS A 311 -21.67 -5.35 -11.23
CA LYS A 311 -21.42 -5.16 -12.68
C LYS A 311 -20.60 -6.25 -13.34
N GLU A 312 -20.22 -7.32 -12.62
CA GLU A 312 -19.44 -8.43 -13.19
C GLU A 312 -20.15 -9.81 -13.16
N GLU A 313 -21.48 -9.85 -13.00
CA GLU A 313 -22.29 -11.03 -13.37
C GLU A 313 -22.98 -10.89 -14.74
#